data_AF-A0A7Y2JGQ9-F1
#
_entry.id   AF-A0A7Y2JGQ9-F1
#
_cell.length_a   1.000
_cell.length_b   1.000
_cell.length_c   1.000
_cell.angle_alpha   90.00
_cell.angle_beta   90.00
_cell.angle_gamma   90.00
#
_symmetry.space_group_name_H-M   'P 1'
#
loop_
_entity.id
_entity.type
_entity.pdbx_description
1 polymer ?
#
loop_
_entity_poly.entity_id
_entity_poly.type
_entity_poly.pdbx_seq_one_letter_code
_entity_poly.pdbx_strand_id
1 'polypeptide(L)'
;PNASPYGWHDINGVAGAEFTDTRGNNVLAQDDADNNNSGGSRPNGGSALNFDFSLDLNEQPDVSIDASITNLFYMNNMIHDIFYEYGFDEVSGNFQQKNYSGAPGQSDPVAADGLDGGGLNNANFSTPPDGARPRMQMYLWNKLSDVLTINNGSLSGGYIGTEAGFGASLTDTPLTNDLALVVDDDSGASTDPNDACDVITNALSLAGKIAVIRRGECEFGFKVLAAENAGAVAVVIVNNTTGLIQMGPGADGDSVTIPSIMIEQSTGDAIISALENGDSISASLVRSLLIDGNYDNGVIGHEYGHGISTRLTGGSDNSDCLISCTEYDTEGNCIGTFTEQMGEGWSDWVALVTTMKSSDFGTDGRGIATFDSDQPIDGPGIRPYRYSTDTSINPSTYSDTNNTASFSAPHGVGSIWATMLWDLTWAYIDKYGFDADLFNGTGGNNKVMQIVLDGMKLQPCNPGFVDGRDAILAADLALTGGEDQCIIWDVFAARGLGVNATQGSSLVRTDQTQNFETPDPNDPSLANCTTLSSESFNSNDFRIYPNPTSDKFTIKSTRSLGDVTLELIDINGRKMMSKKATLIGEVELNLKSLSPGLYILKIKGEYINASEKIIKK
;
A
#
# COMPACT_ATOMS: atom_id res chain seq x y z
N PRO A 1 7.86 -24.68 -11.84
CA PRO A 1 7.43 -23.28 -12.09
C PRO A 1 7.80 -22.90 -13.52
N ASN A 2 6.89 -22.31 -14.31
CA ASN A 2 7.22 -21.91 -15.69
C ASN A 2 8.04 -20.61 -15.71
N ALA A 3 7.69 -19.66 -14.84
CA ALA A 3 8.35 -18.37 -14.72
C ALA A 3 9.81 -18.46 -14.22
N SER A 4 10.05 -19.26 -13.17
CA SER A 4 11.38 -19.48 -12.58
C SER A 4 11.79 -20.97 -12.60
N PRO A 5 12.08 -21.56 -13.79
CA PRO A 5 12.28 -23.00 -13.94
C PRO A 5 13.53 -23.54 -13.24
N TYR A 6 14.52 -22.68 -12.95
CA TYR A 6 15.77 -23.02 -12.27
C TYR A 6 15.81 -22.52 -10.81
N GLY A 7 14.71 -21.96 -10.31
CA GLY A 7 14.62 -21.31 -9.01
C GLY A 7 15.13 -19.87 -9.02
N TRP A 8 14.92 -19.16 -7.90
CA TRP A 8 15.17 -17.71 -7.82
C TRP A 8 16.63 -17.31 -7.60
N HIS A 9 17.55 -18.28 -7.50
CA HIS A 9 18.97 -18.06 -7.25
C HIS A 9 19.86 -18.45 -8.44
N ASP A 10 19.23 -18.75 -9.57
CA ASP A 10 19.88 -19.04 -10.85
C ASP A 10 19.91 -17.76 -11.70
N ILE A 11 20.94 -17.57 -12.53
CA ILE A 11 21.03 -16.49 -13.53
C ILE A 11 21.42 -16.96 -14.94
N ASN A 12 21.67 -18.25 -15.12
CA ASN A 12 22.30 -18.77 -16.34
C ASN A 12 21.47 -19.87 -17.03
N GLY A 13 20.38 -20.33 -16.42
CA GLY A 13 19.48 -21.34 -16.94
C GLY A 13 20.08 -22.75 -16.90
N VAL A 14 20.90 -23.07 -15.90
CA VAL A 14 21.52 -24.37 -15.70
C VAL A 14 21.21 -24.84 -14.29
N ALA A 15 20.54 -26.00 -14.20
CA ALA A 15 20.09 -26.55 -12.93
C ALA A 15 21.15 -26.47 -11.80
N GLY A 16 20.84 -25.66 -10.80
CA GLY A 16 21.71 -25.36 -9.67
C GLY A 16 21.54 -23.89 -9.29
N ALA A 17 21.79 -23.54 -8.03
CA ALA A 17 21.85 -22.14 -7.65
C ALA A 17 23.28 -21.63 -7.86
N GLU A 18 23.44 -20.50 -8.57
CA GLU A 18 24.74 -19.80 -8.65
C GLU A 18 25.02 -19.02 -7.38
N PHE A 19 23.96 -18.60 -6.70
CA PHE A 19 24.02 -17.73 -5.55
C PHE A 19 23.37 -18.37 -4.34
N THR A 20 23.90 -18.01 -3.17
CA THR A 20 23.31 -18.38 -1.87
C THR A 20 22.86 -17.15 -1.10
N ASP A 21 22.93 -15.98 -1.73
CA ASP A 21 22.42 -14.70 -1.23
C ASP A 21 21.16 -14.28 -2.00
N THR A 22 20.49 -13.20 -1.59
CA THR A 22 19.24 -12.66 -2.16
C THR A 22 19.41 -12.08 -3.58
N ARG A 23 19.84 -12.92 -4.52
CA ARG A 23 20.08 -12.58 -5.91
C ARG A 23 19.80 -13.76 -6.82
N GLY A 24 19.14 -13.48 -7.95
CA GLY A 24 19.11 -14.39 -9.09
C GLY A 24 18.50 -13.72 -10.32
N ASN A 25 17.76 -14.50 -11.10
CA ASN A 25 17.35 -14.09 -12.44
C ASN A 25 16.38 -12.91 -12.44
N ASN A 26 15.51 -12.79 -11.43
CA ASN A 26 14.39 -11.85 -11.48
C ASN A 26 14.72 -10.56 -10.71
N VAL A 27 15.52 -10.68 -9.64
CA VAL A 27 15.81 -9.60 -8.70
C VAL A 27 17.17 -9.80 -8.04
N LEU A 28 17.83 -8.67 -7.73
CA LEU A 28 18.91 -8.56 -6.77
C LEU A 28 18.41 -7.66 -5.64
N ALA A 29 18.22 -8.22 -4.44
CA ALA A 29 17.80 -7.47 -3.26
C ALA A 29 18.97 -7.27 -2.29
N GLN A 30 19.13 -6.07 -1.76
CA GLN A 30 20.20 -5.65 -0.84
C GLN A 30 19.73 -4.51 0.05
N ASP A 31 20.41 -4.20 1.16
CA ASP A 31 20.19 -2.92 1.84
C ASP A 31 20.86 -1.77 1.07
N ASP A 32 20.35 -0.55 1.22
CA ASP A 32 20.99 0.68 0.70
C ASP A 32 20.87 1.84 1.69
N ALA A 33 21.12 1.56 2.97
CA ALA A 33 20.97 2.56 4.03
C ALA A 33 21.88 3.79 3.87
N ASP A 34 22.94 3.69 3.06
CA ASP A 34 23.82 4.81 2.73
C ASP A 34 23.49 5.52 1.41
N ASN A 35 22.38 5.13 0.73
CA ASN A 35 21.85 5.73 -0.49
C ASN A 35 22.89 5.83 -1.62
N ASN A 36 23.73 4.82 -1.74
CA ASN A 36 24.80 4.80 -2.73
C ASN A 36 24.42 3.95 -3.96
N ASN A 37 23.27 3.28 -3.92
CA ASN A 37 22.68 2.44 -4.97
C ASN A 37 23.47 1.15 -5.28
N SER A 38 24.42 0.72 -4.44
CA SER A 38 25.31 -0.41 -4.73
C SER A 38 26.08 -1.01 -3.53
N GLY A 39 26.27 -2.32 -3.53
CA GLY A 39 27.24 -2.95 -2.61
C GLY A 39 26.73 -3.09 -1.17
N GLY A 40 25.41 -2.98 -0.98
CA GLY A 40 24.73 -3.35 0.24
C GLY A 40 24.95 -4.80 0.65
N SER A 41 24.69 -5.05 1.93
CA SER A 41 24.60 -6.38 2.48
C SER A 41 23.45 -7.16 1.86
N ARG A 42 23.65 -8.48 1.75
CA ARG A 42 22.67 -9.42 1.22
C ARG A 42 22.62 -10.63 2.15
N PRO A 43 21.44 -11.00 2.64
CA PRO A 43 21.29 -12.17 3.51
C PRO A 43 21.75 -13.42 2.76
N ASN A 44 22.43 -14.33 3.45
CA ASN A 44 22.97 -15.55 2.85
C ASN A 44 22.37 -16.80 3.51
N GLY A 45 21.58 -17.57 2.75
CA GLY A 45 20.96 -18.81 3.20
C GLY A 45 21.89 -20.04 3.23
N GLY A 46 23.18 -19.85 2.91
CA GLY A 46 24.17 -20.91 2.81
C GLY A 46 23.87 -21.93 1.71
N SER A 47 24.57 -23.07 1.71
CA SER A 47 24.38 -24.12 0.70
C SER A 47 22.99 -24.78 0.73
N ALA A 48 22.24 -24.59 1.82
CA ALA A 48 20.88 -25.11 1.97
C ALA A 48 19.81 -24.12 1.50
N LEU A 49 20.18 -22.88 1.18
CA LEU A 49 19.26 -21.80 0.83
C LEU A 49 18.17 -21.59 1.91
N ASN A 50 18.57 -21.62 3.18
CA ASN A 50 17.66 -21.43 4.32
C ASN A 50 17.70 -19.97 4.79
N PHE A 51 16.70 -19.19 4.38
CA PHE A 51 16.55 -17.77 4.72
C PHE A 51 15.56 -17.58 5.88
N ASP A 52 15.82 -18.26 7.00
CA ASP A 52 15.02 -18.17 8.23
C ASP A 52 15.78 -17.29 9.24
N PHE A 53 15.52 -15.98 9.16
CA PHE A 53 16.18 -14.96 9.99
C PHE A 53 15.21 -14.42 11.05
N SER A 54 15.77 -13.93 12.16
CA SER A 54 14.97 -13.37 13.25
C SER A 54 14.35 -12.03 12.84
N LEU A 55 13.12 -11.81 13.28
CA LEU A 55 12.35 -10.58 13.09
C LEU A 55 11.88 -10.06 14.44
N ASP A 56 12.23 -8.81 14.77
CA ASP A 56 11.66 -8.08 15.90
C ASP A 56 11.12 -6.71 15.46
N LEU A 57 9.79 -6.58 15.48
CA LEU A 57 9.08 -5.35 15.08
C LEU A 57 9.01 -4.29 16.20
N ASN A 58 9.58 -4.58 17.37
CA ASN A 58 9.63 -3.66 18.51
C ASN A 58 10.99 -2.98 18.66
N GLU A 59 11.97 -3.38 17.84
CA GLU A 59 13.31 -2.80 17.79
C GLU A 59 13.46 -2.00 16.49
N GLN A 60 14.58 -1.30 16.35
CA GLN A 60 14.89 -0.57 15.13
C GLN A 60 15.11 -1.52 13.94
N PRO A 61 14.73 -1.13 12.70
CA PRO A 61 14.86 -1.99 11.52
C PRO A 61 16.26 -2.58 11.29
N ASP A 62 17.31 -1.90 11.73
CA ASP A 62 18.69 -2.35 11.56
C ASP A 62 19.02 -3.66 12.30
N VAL A 63 18.23 -4.08 13.29
CA VAL A 63 18.42 -5.38 13.95
C VAL A 63 17.83 -6.55 13.16
N SER A 64 16.95 -6.30 12.18
CA SER A 64 16.23 -7.30 11.39
C SER A 64 16.51 -7.21 9.88
N ILE A 65 17.61 -6.58 9.47
CA ILE A 65 17.99 -6.38 8.04
C ILE A 65 17.92 -7.69 7.26
N ASP A 66 18.41 -8.80 7.83
CA ASP A 66 18.42 -10.07 7.12
C ASP A 66 17.01 -10.59 6.79
N ALA A 67 16.06 -10.45 7.72
CA ALA A 67 14.67 -10.80 7.49
C ALA A 67 13.98 -9.81 6.52
N SER A 68 14.33 -8.52 6.61
CA SER A 68 13.83 -7.45 5.76
C SER A 68 14.16 -7.67 4.28
N ILE A 69 15.45 -7.79 3.96
CA ILE A 69 15.91 -8.00 2.57
C ILE A 69 15.45 -9.35 2.02
N THR A 70 15.33 -10.37 2.88
CA THR A 70 14.72 -11.66 2.48
C THR A 70 13.26 -11.50 2.06
N ASN A 71 12.45 -10.71 2.77
CA ASN A 71 11.06 -10.48 2.39
C ASN A 71 10.96 -9.69 1.08
N LEU A 72 11.80 -8.65 0.90
CA LEU A 72 11.88 -7.88 -0.34
C LEU A 72 12.23 -8.77 -1.54
N PHE A 73 13.21 -9.66 -1.38
CA PHE A 73 13.59 -10.65 -2.38
C PHE A 73 12.45 -11.63 -2.69
N TYR A 74 11.79 -12.16 -1.65
CA TYR A 74 10.66 -13.08 -1.78
C TYR A 74 9.51 -12.44 -2.56
N MET A 75 9.10 -11.23 -2.17
CA MET A 75 7.96 -10.55 -2.79
C MET A 75 8.22 -10.19 -4.26
N ASN A 76 9.40 -9.66 -4.61
CA ASN A 76 9.75 -9.39 -6.00
C ASN A 76 9.69 -10.64 -6.87
N ASN A 77 10.25 -11.77 -6.40
CA ASN A 77 10.19 -13.04 -7.14
C ASN A 77 8.77 -13.60 -7.23
N MET A 78 7.96 -13.47 -6.18
CA MET A 78 6.56 -13.92 -6.18
C MET A 78 5.74 -13.13 -7.19
N ILE A 79 5.86 -11.81 -7.22
CA ILE A 79 5.14 -10.95 -8.15
C ILE A 79 5.60 -11.22 -9.59
N HIS A 80 6.91 -11.36 -9.82
CA HIS A 80 7.46 -11.82 -11.10
C HIS A 80 6.76 -13.10 -11.56
N ASP A 81 6.80 -14.15 -10.73
CA ASP A 81 6.27 -15.47 -11.10
C ASP A 81 4.75 -15.47 -11.29
N ILE A 82 4.00 -14.66 -10.53
CA ILE A 82 2.54 -14.51 -10.70
C ILE A 82 2.24 -13.88 -12.06
N PHE A 83 2.78 -12.69 -12.35
CA PHE A 83 2.41 -11.94 -13.55
C PHE A 83 3.04 -12.49 -14.83
N TYR A 84 4.12 -13.27 -14.73
CA TYR A 84 4.64 -14.05 -15.84
C TYR A 84 3.54 -14.97 -16.43
N GLU A 85 2.77 -15.66 -15.58
CA GLU A 85 1.72 -16.58 -16.03
C GLU A 85 0.52 -15.85 -16.67
N TYR A 86 0.39 -14.53 -16.45
CA TYR A 86 -0.64 -13.68 -17.07
C TYR A 86 -0.11 -12.80 -18.21
N GLY A 87 1.11 -13.08 -18.67
CA GLY A 87 1.68 -12.48 -19.86
C GLY A 87 2.51 -11.22 -19.63
N PHE A 88 3.02 -10.99 -18.43
CA PHE A 88 4.23 -10.18 -18.25
C PHE A 88 5.47 -11.07 -18.36
N ASP A 89 5.67 -11.59 -19.57
CA ASP A 89 6.72 -12.53 -19.93
C ASP A 89 7.90 -11.84 -20.63
N GLU A 90 8.89 -12.63 -21.03
CA GLU A 90 10.13 -12.12 -21.64
C GLU A 90 9.89 -11.36 -22.96
N VAL A 91 8.84 -11.70 -23.72
CA VAL A 91 8.50 -10.99 -24.97
C VAL A 91 7.79 -9.67 -24.67
N SER A 92 7.12 -9.60 -23.53
CA SER A 92 6.41 -8.41 -23.05
C SER A 92 7.32 -7.48 -22.21
N GLY A 93 8.63 -7.77 -22.16
CA GLY A 93 9.64 -6.96 -21.48
C GLY A 93 9.57 -7.06 -19.96
N ASN A 94 9.48 -8.27 -19.44
CA ASN A 94 9.63 -8.53 -18.01
C ASN A 94 11.07 -8.30 -17.51
N PHE A 95 11.29 -8.46 -16.21
CA PHE A 95 12.56 -8.13 -15.57
C PHE A 95 13.39 -9.39 -15.32
N GLN A 96 14.37 -9.65 -16.18
CA GLN A 96 15.17 -10.87 -16.10
C GLN A 96 16.64 -10.64 -16.48
N GLN A 97 17.56 -11.16 -15.67
CA GLN A 97 19.00 -11.19 -15.98
C GLN A 97 19.28 -11.98 -17.25
N LYS A 98 18.54 -13.06 -17.46
CA LYS A 98 18.57 -13.88 -18.66
C LYS A 98 17.15 -14.25 -19.06
N ASN A 99 16.86 -14.08 -20.35
CA ASN A 99 15.63 -14.55 -20.97
C ASN A 99 15.85 -15.99 -21.44
N TYR A 100 15.23 -16.95 -20.76
CA TYR A 100 15.40 -18.38 -21.04
C TYR A 100 14.77 -18.81 -22.35
N SER A 101 13.75 -18.09 -22.85
CA SER A 101 13.22 -18.28 -24.20
C SER A 101 14.15 -17.79 -25.31
N GLY A 102 15.11 -16.90 -24.95
CA GLY A 102 15.98 -16.21 -25.89
C GLY A 102 15.38 -14.93 -26.49
N ALA A 103 14.26 -14.44 -25.95
CA ALA A 103 13.74 -13.11 -26.26
C ALA A 103 14.79 -12.00 -26.00
N PRO A 104 14.75 -10.88 -26.74
CA PRO A 104 15.57 -9.70 -26.44
C PRO A 104 15.19 -9.08 -25.08
N GLY A 105 15.87 -8.02 -24.64
CA GLY A 105 15.48 -7.30 -23.42
C GLY A 105 16.06 -7.83 -22.09
N GLN A 106 16.90 -8.88 -22.11
CA GLN A 106 17.52 -9.39 -20.88
C GLN A 106 18.55 -8.43 -20.25
N SER A 107 19.03 -8.78 -19.05
CA SER A 107 20.02 -8.06 -18.21
C SER A 107 19.44 -6.96 -17.32
N ASP A 108 18.15 -7.05 -17.06
CA ASP A 108 17.37 -6.07 -16.33
C ASP A 108 16.58 -6.65 -15.14
N PRO A 109 17.16 -7.54 -14.30
CA PRO A 109 16.47 -7.97 -13.09
C PRO A 109 16.28 -6.77 -12.16
N VAL A 110 15.21 -6.72 -11.38
CA VAL A 110 14.97 -5.61 -10.45
C VAL A 110 16.15 -5.43 -9.51
N ALA A 111 16.71 -4.22 -9.44
CA ALA A 111 17.56 -3.81 -8.30
C ALA A 111 16.62 -3.38 -7.18
N ALA A 112 16.48 -4.19 -6.13
CA ALA A 112 15.58 -3.93 -5.03
C ALA A 112 16.40 -3.51 -3.79
N ASP A 113 16.34 -2.23 -3.46
CA ASP A 113 17.08 -1.63 -2.35
C ASP A 113 16.14 -1.48 -1.15
N GLY A 114 16.49 -2.14 -0.06
CA GLY A 114 15.76 -2.09 1.19
C GLY A 114 16.40 -1.13 2.19
N LEU A 115 15.57 -0.57 3.08
CA LEU A 115 16.01 0.43 4.06
C LEU A 115 16.77 1.60 3.39
N ASP A 116 16.38 1.96 2.18
CA ASP A 116 17.14 2.90 1.35
C ASP A 116 17.21 4.28 2.04
N GLY A 117 18.43 4.81 2.16
CA GLY A 117 18.71 6.08 2.86
C GLY A 117 18.31 7.33 2.07
N GLY A 118 17.75 7.18 0.86
CA GLY A 118 17.35 8.26 -0.02
C GLY A 118 16.06 8.97 0.39
N GLY A 119 15.29 8.40 1.30
CA GLY A 119 14.05 9.00 1.79
C GLY A 119 13.45 8.33 3.01
N LEU A 120 12.32 8.86 3.46
CA LEU A 120 11.45 8.28 4.49
C LEU A 120 10.00 8.41 4.04
N ASN A 121 9.13 7.57 4.61
CA ASN A 121 7.67 7.60 4.44
C ASN A 121 7.21 7.49 2.98
N ASN A 122 7.93 6.71 2.18
CA ASN A 122 7.60 6.51 0.77
C ASN A 122 8.25 5.22 0.25
N ALA A 123 8.05 4.95 -1.02
CA ALA A 123 8.88 4.05 -1.83
C ALA A 123 8.89 4.61 -3.27
N ASN A 124 9.71 4.04 -4.15
CA ASN A 124 9.58 4.32 -5.57
C ASN A 124 10.11 3.18 -6.44
N PHE A 125 9.72 3.21 -7.72
CA PHE A 125 10.20 2.31 -8.75
C PHE A 125 10.53 3.08 -10.03
N SER A 126 11.79 3.00 -10.45
CA SER A 126 12.23 3.51 -11.75
C SER A 126 12.20 2.39 -12.81
N THR A 127 11.47 2.64 -13.90
CA THR A 127 11.27 1.67 -14.98
C THR A 127 11.88 2.19 -16.28
N PRO A 128 13.17 1.94 -16.57
CA PRO A 128 13.72 2.24 -17.88
C PRO A 128 13.21 1.24 -18.94
N PRO A 129 13.45 1.51 -20.24
CA PRO A 129 13.10 0.59 -21.31
C PRO A 129 13.71 -0.81 -21.14
N ASP A 130 13.15 -1.77 -21.88
CA ASP A 130 13.57 -3.17 -21.89
C ASP A 130 15.09 -3.35 -22.05
N GLY A 131 15.69 -4.27 -21.27
CA GLY A 131 17.14 -4.49 -21.24
C GLY A 131 17.94 -3.49 -20.40
N ALA A 132 17.32 -2.46 -19.84
CA ALA A 132 17.90 -1.62 -18.80
C ALA A 132 17.28 -1.96 -17.44
N ARG A 133 18.14 -2.03 -16.42
CA ARG A 133 17.77 -2.48 -15.08
C ARG A 133 16.84 -1.49 -14.38
N PRO A 134 15.61 -1.88 -13.97
CA PRO A 134 14.78 -1.06 -13.11
C PRO A 134 15.28 -1.10 -11.66
N ARG A 135 14.88 -0.10 -10.88
CA ARG A 135 15.23 -0.02 -9.46
C ARG A 135 14.01 0.27 -8.60
N MET A 136 13.81 -0.57 -7.59
CA MET A 136 12.84 -0.40 -6.51
C MET A 136 13.59 0.08 -5.27
N GLN A 137 13.16 1.19 -4.68
CA GLN A 137 13.74 1.72 -3.44
C GLN A 137 12.66 1.76 -2.37
N MET A 138 12.85 0.96 -1.33
CA MET A 138 11.93 0.84 -0.21
C MET A 138 12.50 1.60 0.99
N TYR A 139 11.74 2.58 1.50
CA TYR A 139 12.19 3.42 2.58
C TYR A 139 11.67 2.98 3.95
N LEU A 140 12.30 3.53 4.98
CA LEU A 140 11.78 3.47 6.34
C LEU A 140 10.64 4.48 6.52
N TRP A 141 9.72 4.16 7.40
CA TRP A 141 8.56 4.99 7.74
C TRP A 141 8.62 5.40 9.21
N ASN A 142 8.17 6.60 9.50
CA ASN A 142 8.13 7.11 10.86
C ASN A 142 7.05 6.38 11.66
N LYS A 143 7.45 5.75 12.77
CA LYS A 143 6.51 5.23 13.76
C LYS A 143 6.20 6.29 14.79
N LEU A 144 4.91 6.46 15.11
CA LEU A 144 4.55 7.24 16.30
C LEU A 144 5.00 6.47 17.53
N SER A 145 6.05 6.96 18.18
CA SER A 145 6.68 6.31 19.33
C SER A 145 7.05 7.31 20.41
N ASP A 146 7.31 6.80 21.61
CA ASP A 146 7.67 7.60 22.77
C ASP A 146 9.10 8.13 22.64
N VAL A 147 9.26 9.24 21.93
CA VAL A 147 10.56 9.95 21.76
C VAL A 147 11.03 10.57 23.07
N LEU A 148 10.09 10.96 23.93
CA LEU A 148 10.34 11.53 25.26
C LEU A 148 9.86 10.56 26.33
N THR A 149 10.73 10.16 27.25
CA THR A 149 10.34 9.48 28.48
C THR A 149 10.63 10.36 29.69
N ILE A 150 9.62 10.62 30.52
CA ILE A 150 9.80 11.25 31.83
C ILE A 150 10.06 10.16 32.86
N ASN A 151 11.21 10.22 33.52
CA ASN A 151 11.74 9.14 34.34
C ASN A 151 11.24 9.18 35.80
N ASN A 152 10.65 10.29 36.24
CA ASN A 152 10.25 10.50 37.63
C ASN A 152 9.07 11.47 37.80
N GLY A 153 8.48 11.46 39.00
CA GLY A 153 7.39 12.36 39.36
C GLY A 153 6.01 11.90 38.89
N SER A 154 5.00 12.76 39.05
CA SER A 154 3.61 12.48 38.66
C SER A 154 3.39 12.41 37.15
N LEU A 155 4.33 12.93 36.37
CA LEU A 155 4.35 12.91 34.91
C LEU A 155 5.20 11.75 34.35
N SER A 156 5.55 10.74 35.16
CA SER A 156 6.37 9.61 34.66
C SER A 156 5.63 8.85 33.56
N GLY A 157 6.29 8.61 32.44
CA GLY A 157 5.71 7.93 31.28
C GLY A 157 6.41 8.27 29.97
N GLY A 158 6.06 7.52 28.92
CA GLY A 158 6.45 7.81 27.54
C GLY A 158 5.48 8.79 26.88
N TYR A 159 6.03 9.63 26.01
CA TYR A 159 5.32 10.69 25.31
C TYR A 159 5.77 10.76 23.86
N ILE A 160 4.78 10.81 22.97
CA ILE A 160 4.99 10.97 21.53
C ILE A 160 5.60 12.35 21.26
N GLY A 161 6.63 12.35 20.40
CA GLY A 161 7.21 13.56 19.86
C GLY A 161 7.67 13.35 18.41
N THR A 162 8.07 14.43 17.75
CA THR A 162 8.71 14.38 16.43
C THR A 162 10.05 15.08 16.47
N GLU A 163 11.08 14.47 15.88
CA GLU A 163 12.41 15.07 15.78
C GLU A 163 12.41 16.26 14.80
N ALA A 164 13.28 17.24 15.05
CA ALA A 164 13.52 18.32 14.12
C ALA A 164 14.12 17.81 12.80
N GLY A 165 13.82 18.49 11.68
CA GLY A 165 14.49 18.22 10.40
C GLY A 165 15.89 18.81 10.29
N PHE A 166 16.52 19.18 11.41
CA PHE A 166 17.81 19.87 11.49
C PHE A 166 18.49 19.60 12.84
N GLY A 167 19.76 19.98 12.96
CA GLY A 167 20.57 19.67 14.14
C GLY A 167 21.06 18.22 14.15
N ALA A 168 21.54 17.75 15.30
CA ALA A 168 21.92 16.35 15.46
C ALA A 168 20.68 15.46 15.59
N SER A 169 20.73 14.26 15.02
CA SER A 169 19.68 13.25 15.23
C SER A 169 19.82 12.60 16.61
N LEU A 170 18.70 12.16 17.19
CA LEU A 170 18.74 11.27 18.34
C LEU A 170 19.33 9.90 17.95
N THR A 171 19.75 9.14 18.96
CA THR A 171 20.30 7.79 18.77
C THR A 171 19.52 6.77 19.60
N ASP A 172 19.84 5.49 19.46
CA ASP A 172 19.29 4.42 20.31
C ASP A 172 19.78 4.47 21.75
N THR A 173 20.89 5.17 21.99
CA THR A 173 21.35 5.43 23.36
C THR A 173 20.55 6.60 23.92
N PRO A 174 19.73 6.41 24.97
CA PRO A 174 18.93 7.49 25.50
C PRO A 174 19.80 8.64 26.02
N LEU A 175 19.51 9.86 25.56
CA LEU A 175 20.06 11.09 26.11
C LEU A 175 19.25 11.43 27.37
N THR A 176 19.80 11.09 28.54
CA THR A 176 19.14 11.28 29.83
C THR A 176 19.72 12.44 30.62
N ASN A 177 18.94 13.50 30.79
CA ASN A 177 19.31 14.70 31.55
C ASN A 177 18.06 15.30 32.23
N ASP A 178 18.26 16.21 33.17
CA ASP A 178 17.14 16.96 33.75
C ASP A 178 16.57 17.97 32.75
N LEU A 179 15.26 18.19 32.80
CA LEU A 179 14.59 19.26 32.08
C LEU A 179 14.83 20.61 32.76
N ALA A 180 14.91 21.67 31.96
CA ALA A 180 14.91 23.05 32.44
C ALA A 180 14.12 23.97 31.50
N LEU A 181 13.20 24.74 32.07
CA LEU A 181 12.42 25.73 31.32
C LEU A 181 13.30 26.93 30.95
N VAL A 182 13.28 27.32 29.67
CA VAL A 182 13.98 28.53 29.22
C VAL A 182 13.26 29.78 29.75
N VAL A 183 14.05 30.78 30.12
CA VAL A 183 13.56 32.12 30.45
C VAL A 183 14.38 33.14 29.67
N ASP A 184 13.74 33.93 28.83
CA ASP A 184 14.35 35.07 28.14
C ASP A 184 13.99 36.41 28.81
N ASP A 185 14.33 37.53 28.19
CA ASP A 185 14.15 38.87 28.74
C ASP A 185 12.91 39.62 28.24
N ASP A 186 12.07 38.98 27.41
CA ASP A 186 10.81 39.52 26.88
C ASP A 186 10.96 40.91 26.23
N SER A 187 12.14 41.20 25.67
CA SER A 187 12.49 42.54 25.18
C SER A 187 12.11 42.77 23.70
N GLY A 188 11.68 41.73 23.00
CA GLY A 188 11.36 41.72 21.59
C GLY A 188 9.89 41.89 21.27
N ALA A 189 9.47 41.25 20.16
CA ALA A 189 8.10 41.30 19.66
C ALA A 189 7.19 40.26 20.33
N SER A 190 7.77 39.12 20.73
CA SER A 190 7.07 38.13 21.53
C SER A 190 6.96 38.63 22.97
N THR A 191 5.88 38.23 23.65
CA THR A 191 5.66 38.51 25.09
C THR A 191 5.62 37.23 25.93
N ASP A 192 6.09 36.11 25.39
CA ASP A 192 6.15 34.81 26.07
C ASP A 192 7.58 34.56 26.56
N PRO A 193 7.86 34.64 27.87
CA PRO A 193 9.22 34.55 28.40
C PRO A 193 9.85 33.16 28.23
N ASN A 194 9.10 32.16 27.77
CA ASN A 194 9.57 30.79 27.62
C ASN A 194 9.73 30.38 26.15
N ASP A 195 9.64 31.31 25.21
CA ASP A 195 9.72 30.99 23.79
C ASP A 195 11.14 31.12 23.21
N ALA A 196 12.08 31.71 23.95
CA ALA A 196 13.48 31.86 23.54
C ALA A 196 13.65 32.69 22.25
N CYS A 197 12.72 33.62 21.98
CA CYS A 197 12.85 34.56 20.87
C CYS A 197 13.71 35.79 21.22
N ASP A 198 14.03 35.98 22.49
CA ASP A 198 14.89 37.03 22.98
C ASP A 198 16.10 36.48 23.76
N VAL A 199 16.83 37.36 24.46
CA VAL A 199 18.06 36.97 25.15
C VAL A 199 17.74 36.06 26.33
N ILE A 200 18.18 34.80 26.26
CA ILE A 200 18.07 33.84 27.37
C ILE A 200 18.80 34.38 28.62
N THR A 201 18.06 34.56 29.70
CA THR A 201 18.55 35.13 30.97
C THR A 201 18.97 34.07 31.98
N ASN A 202 18.52 32.82 31.82
CA ASN A 202 18.76 31.73 32.76
C ASN A 202 19.76 30.67 32.26
N ALA A 203 20.72 31.03 31.41
CA ALA A 203 21.65 30.10 30.77
C ALA A 203 22.35 29.11 31.73
N LEU A 204 22.75 29.56 32.93
CA LEU A 204 23.36 28.68 33.94
C LEU A 204 22.45 27.53 34.39
N SER A 205 21.13 27.72 34.34
CA SER A 205 20.14 26.70 34.67
C SER A 205 19.92 25.70 33.53
N LEU A 206 20.31 26.05 32.29
CA LEU A 206 20.17 25.22 31.09
C LEU A 206 21.43 24.39 30.79
N ALA A 207 22.60 24.84 31.25
CA ALA A 207 23.86 24.17 30.99
C ALA A 207 23.85 22.69 31.42
N GLY A 208 24.08 21.79 30.48
CA GLY A 208 24.08 20.33 30.69
C GLY A 208 22.68 19.70 30.85
N LYS A 209 21.61 20.43 30.51
CA LYS A 209 20.22 19.99 30.65
C LYS A 209 19.49 19.98 29.30
N ILE A 210 18.30 19.38 29.29
CA ILE A 210 17.38 19.44 28.16
C ILE A 210 16.52 20.68 28.34
N ALA A 211 16.64 21.65 27.42
CA ALA A 211 15.87 22.88 27.49
C ALA A 211 14.42 22.64 27.04
N VAL A 212 13.44 23.17 27.78
CA VAL A 212 12.02 23.16 27.41
C VAL A 212 11.65 24.56 26.96
N ILE A 213 11.13 24.68 25.74
CA ILE A 213 10.85 25.97 25.07
C ILE A 213 9.44 25.94 24.48
N ARG A 214 8.67 27.00 24.64
CA ARG A 214 7.37 27.16 23.95
C ARG A 214 7.58 27.55 22.50
N ARG A 215 6.77 26.99 21.60
CA ARG A 215 6.69 27.50 20.23
C ARG A 215 6.12 28.92 20.27
N GLY A 216 6.84 29.85 19.66
CA GLY A 216 6.52 31.27 19.60
C GLY A 216 6.66 31.83 18.18
N GLU A 217 7.01 33.11 18.06
CA GLU A 217 6.99 33.83 16.78
C GLU A 217 8.27 33.70 15.94
N CYS A 218 9.42 33.49 16.58
CA CYS A 218 10.70 33.27 15.91
C CYS A 218 10.87 31.83 15.40
N GLU A 219 11.79 31.64 14.46
CA GLU A 219 12.06 30.35 13.84
C GLU A 219 12.66 29.30 14.81
N PHE A 220 12.47 28.02 14.49
CA PHE A 220 12.93 26.91 15.34
C PHE A 220 14.45 26.84 15.45
N GLY A 221 15.19 27.02 14.35
CA GLY A 221 16.65 27.02 14.36
C GLY A 221 17.23 28.04 15.34
N PHE A 222 16.70 29.27 15.33
CA PHE A 222 17.09 30.32 16.27
C PHE A 222 16.90 29.91 17.73
N LYS A 223 15.72 29.39 18.09
CA LYS A 223 15.40 28.95 19.46
C LYS A 223 16.36 27.87 19.95
N VAL A 224 16.58 26.86 19.12
CA VAL A 224 17.42 25.71 19.46
C VAL A 224 18.88 26.14 19.57
N LEU A 225 19.37 26.97 18.65
CA LEU A 225 20.72 27.52 18.67
C LEU A 225 20.96 28.43 19.90
N ALA A 226 19.96 29.22 20.31
CA ALA A 226 20.05 30.04 21.52
C ALA A 226 20.21 29.17 22.78
N ALA A 227 19.41 28.11 22.91
CA ALA A 227 19.52 27.16 24.02
C ALA A 227 20.84 26.37 23.99
N GLU A 228 21.30 25.97 22.81
CA GLU A 228 22.61 25.33 22.62
C GLU A 228 23.75 26.24 23.08
N ASN A 229 23.74 27.51 22.68
CA ASN A 229 24.70 28.51 23.13
C ASN A 229 24.64 28.78 24.64
N ALA A 230 23.47 28.57 25.26
CA ALA A 230 23.29 28.59 26.70
C ALA A 230 23.77 27.30 27.41
N GLY A 231 24.23 26.31 26.65
CA GLY A 231 24.83 25.06 27.14
C GLY A 231 23.86 23.90 27.26
N ALA A 232 22.64 24.00 26.71
CA ALA A 232 21.71 22.87 26.65
C ALA A 232 22.29 21.72 25.81
N VAL A 233 21.95 20.48 26.16
CA VAL A 233 22.41 19.28 25.44
C VAL A 233 21.37 18.72 24.48
N ALA A 234 20.11 19.16 24.61
CA ALA A 234 19.01 18.91 23.70
C ALA A 234 17.88 19.92 23.97
N VAL A 235 16.88 19.98 23.08
CA VAL A 235 15.72 20.87 23.24
C VAL A 235 14.41 20.12 23.04
N VAL A 236 13.43 20.38 23.90
CA VAL A 236 12.02 19.99 23.76
C VAL A 236 11.20 21.24 23.47
N ILE A 237 10.67 21.32 22.26
CA ILE A 237 9.76 22.38 21.82
C ILE A 237 8.32 21.95 22.14
N VAL A 238 7.61 22.74 22.93
CA VAL A 238 6.20 22.55 23.22
C VAL A 238 5.38 23.27 22.16
N ASN A 239 4.59 22.53 21.39
CA ASN A 239 3.73 23.16 20.39
C ASN A 239 2.67 24.04 21.07
N ASN A 240 2.25 25.11 20.39
CA ASN A 240 1.23 26.05 20.86
C ASN A 240 -0.15 25.83 20.22
N THR A 241 -0.27 24.78 19.40
CA THR A 241 -1.52 24.29 18.81
C THR A 241 -1.61 22.77 19.00
N THR A 242 -2.80 22.21 18.82
CA THR A 242 -2.99 20.75 18.76
C THR A 242 -2.31 20.16 17.53
N GLY A 243 -1.72 18.97 17.67
CA GLY A 243 -1.01 18.27 16.61
C GLY A 243 0.49 18.52 16.66
N LEU A 244 1.27 17.60 16.12
CA LEU A 244 2.70 17.80 15.87
C LEU A 244 2.91 18.34 14.46
N ILE A 245 3.96 19.16 14.29
CA ILE A 245 4.41 19.63 12.98
C ILE A 245 5.90 19.36 12.83
N GLN A 246 6.35 19.16 11.59
CA GLN A 246 7.77 19.00 11.35
C GLN A 246 8.48 20.35 11.49
N MET A 247 9.47 20.42 12.38
CA MET A 247 10.23 21.64 12.62
C MET A 247 11.26 21.86 11.51
N GLY A 248 11.09 22.94 10.73
CA GLY A 248 12.03 23.34 9.70
C GLY A 248 13.24 24.11 10.26
N PRO A 249 14.39 24.07 9.56
CA PRO A 249 15.66 24.67 10.04
C PRO A 249 15.61 26.18 10.22
N GLY A 250 14.86 26.90 9.38
CA GLY A 250 14.98 28.36 9.33
C GLY A 250 16.35 28.81 8.80
N ALA A 251 16.73 30.05 9.09
CA ALA A 251 18.02 30.62 8.72
C ALA A 251 19.18 30.09 9.58
N ASP A 252 18.91 29.77 10.86
CA ASP A 252 19.95 29.41 11.83
C ASP A 252 20.11 27.88 12.04
N GLY A 253 19.21 27.06 11.48
CA GLY A 253 19.17 25.61 11.72
C GLY A 253 20.45 24.86 11.30
N ASP A 254 21.16 25.33 10.27
CA ASP A 254 22.43 24.75 9.81
C ASP A 254 23.57 24.89 10.84
N SER A 255 23.43 25.78 11.82
CA SER A 255 24.41 26.00 12.88
C SER A 255 24.14 25.17 14.14
N VAL A 256 22.98 24.51 14.22
CA VAL A 256 22.57 23.70 15.38
C VAL A 256 23.32 22.37 15.37
N THR A 257 23.87 21.96 16.51
CA THR A 257 24.60 20.68 16.64
C THR A 257 24.06 19.75 17.72
N ILE A 258 23.01 20.17 18.45
CA ILE A 258 22.30 19.34 19.43
C ILE A 258 20.96 18.83 18.86
N PRO A 259 20.43 17.71 19.39
CA PRO A 259 19.11 17.22 18.98
C PRO A 259 17.97 18.06 19.54
N SER A 260 16.85 18.11 18.81
CA SER A 260 15.63 18.73 19.30
C SER A 260 14.38 17.99 18.82
N ILE A 261 13.34 18.02 19.67
CA ILE A 261 12.05 17.37 19.41
C ILE A 261 10.90 18.34 19.64
N MET A 262 9.76 18.10 19.02
CA MET A 262 8.49 18.74 19.34
C MET A 262 7.56 17.76 20.06
N ILE A 263 6.86 18.24 21.08
CA ILE A 263 5.78 17.51 21.78
C ILE A 263 4.46 18.28 21.73
N GLU A 264 3.36 17.56 21.94
CA GLU A 264 2.01 18.09 21.99
C GLU A 264 1.84 19.17 23.07
N GLN A 265 0.97 20.15 22.79
CA GLN A 265 0.69 21.28 23.67
C GLN A 265 0.31 20.82 25.09
N SER A 266 -0.67 19.91 25.20
CA SER A 266 -1.20 19.47 26.49
C SER A 266 -0.15 18.80 27.38
N THR A 267 0.73 17.99 26.79
CA THR A 267 1.85 17.35 27.49
C THR A 267 2.87 18.39 27.93
N GLY A 268 3.28 19.26 27.01
CA GLY A 268 4.27 20.29 27.29
C GLY A 268 3.80 21.31 28.34
N ASP A 269 2.53 21.70 28.32
CA ASP A 269 1.93 22.58 29.34
C ASP A 269 1.99 21.95 30.74
N ALA A 270 1.77 20.64 30.87
CA ALA A 270 1.90 19.95 32.14
C ALA A 270 3.35 19.91 32.63
N ILE A 271 4.30 19.67 31.73
CA ILE A 271 5.75 19.69 32.03
C ILE A 271 6.18 21.09 32.48
N ILE A 272 5.82 22.14 31.72
CA ILE A 272 6.14 23.52 32.03
C ILE A 272 5.57 23.90 33.39
N SER A 273 4.29 23.59 33.66
CA SER A 273 3.66 23.87 34.96
C SER A 273 4.40 23.19 36.12
N ALA A 274 4.86 21.96 35.94
CA ALA A 274 5.63 21.24 36.96
C ALA A 274 7.01 21.89 37.19
N LEU A 275 7.72 22.28 36.13
CA LEU A 275 9.00 22.98 36.22
C LEU A 275 8.86 24.35 36.90
N GLU A 276 7.80 25.11 36.60
CA GLU A 276 7.49 26.39 37.26
C GLU A 276 7.18 26.22 38.75
N ASN A 277 6.56 25.10 39.14
CA ASN A 277 6.33 24.75 40.54
C ASN A 277 7.61 24.29 41.27
N GLY A 278 8.73 24.17 40.54
CA GLY A 278 10.04 23.80 41.09
C GLY A 278 10.30 22.29 41.13
N ASP A 279 9.53 21.48 40.41
CA ASP A 279 9.75 20.04 40.32
C ASP A 279 11.04 19.75 39.53
N SER A 280 11.80 18.76 40.00
CA SER A 280 12.98 18.24 39.30
C SER A 280 12.56 17.08 38.42
N ILE A 281 12.57 17.28 37.11
CA ILE A 281 12.12 16.29 36.12
C ILE A 281 13.33 15.76 35.36
N SER A 282 13.61 14.46 35.49
CA SER A 282 14.57 13.76 34.66
C SER A 282 13.85 13.21 33.44
N ALA A 283 14.42 13.43 32.26
CA ALA A 283 13.87 12.96 31.00
C ALA A 283 14.93 12.21 30.19
N SER A 284 14.47 11.31 29.34
CA SER A 284 15.28 10.58 28.36
C SER A 284 14.73 10.85 26.97
N LEU A 285 15.59 11.23 26.04
CA LEU A 285 15.28 11.34 24.61
C LEU A 285 15.93 10.19 23.85
N VAL A 286 15.17 9.52 22.99
CA VAL A 286 15.64 8.42 22.15
C VAL A 286 15.05 8.60 20.76
N ARG A 287 15.77 8.19 19.70
CA ARG A 287 15.23 8.31 18.34
C ARG A 287 13.92 7.55 18.21
N SER A 288 13.00 8.06 17.39
CA SER A 288 11.77 7.33 17.09
C SER A 288 12.09 5.95 16.54
N LEU A 289 11.28 4.96 16.91
CA LEU A 289 11.25 3.71 16.16
C LEU A 289 10.84 4.02 14.71
N LEU A 290 11.45 3.30 13.78
CA LEU A 290 11.04 3.33 12.38
C LEU A 290 10.33 2.01 12.04
N ILE A 291 9.42 2.08 11.08
CA ILE A 291 8.82 0.92 10.44
C ILE A 291 9.58 0.67 9.15
N ASP A 292 9.91 -0.60 8.90
CA ASP A 292 10.55 -1.00 7.66
C ASP A 292 9.52 -1.28 6.58
N GLY A 293 9.54 -0.47 5.51
CA GLY A 293 8.64 -0.61 4.37
C GLY A 293 8.75 -1.96 3.64
N ASN A 294 9.87 -2.67 3.83
CA ASN A 294 10.04 -4.01 3.26
C ASN A 294 9.10 -5.05 3.86
N TYR A 295 8.40 -4.77 4.95
CA TYR A 295 7.39 -5.68 5.51
C TYR A 295 5.96 -5.39 5.05
N ASP A 296 5.70 -4.26 4.38
CA ASP A 296 4.42 -4.01 3.71
C ASP A 296 4.45 -4.58 2.28
N ASN A 297 4.02 -5.83 2.17
CA ASN A 297 3.89 -6.52 0.88
C ASN A 297 2.99 -5.78 -0.13
N GLY A 298 2.07 -4.94 0.35
CA GLY A 298 1.24 -4.10 -0.51
C GLY A 298 2.06 -2.99 -1.18
N VAL A 299 2.98 -2.35 -0.46
CA VAL A 299 3.85 -1.32 -1.03
C VAL A 299 4.84 -1.94 -2.01
N ILE A 300 5.45 -3.08 -1.70
CA ILE A 300 6.31 -3.81 -2.66
C ILE A 300 5.52 -4.17 -3.93
N GLY A 301 4.28 -4.65 -3.77
CA GLY A 301 3.36 -4.91 -4.88
C GLY A 301 3.05 -3.68 -5.72
N HIS A 302 2.82 -2.54 -5.07
CA HIS A 302 2.58 -1.26 -5.72
C HIS A 302 3.78 -0.85 -6.58
N GLU A 303 4.98 -0.83 -5.99
CA GLU A 303 6.20 -0.44 -6.70
C GLU A 303 6.47 -1.34 -7.92
N TYR A 304 6.32 -2.66 -7.77
CA TYR A 304 6.47 -3.58 -8.90
C TYR A 304 5.40 -3.34 -9.98
N GLY A 305 4.20 -2.92 -9.59
CA GLY A 305 3.12 -2.55 -10.49
C GLY A 305 3.46 -1.37 -11.41
N HIS A 306 4.30 -0.42 -10.98
CA HIS A 306 4.85 0.60 -11.88
C HIS A 306 5.73 -0.03 -12.95
N GLY A 307 6.56 -0.99 -12.57
CA GLY A 307 7.36 -1.78 -13.50
C GLY A 307 6.52 -2.45 -14.58
N ILE A 308 5.49 -3.18 -14.17
CA ILE A 308 4.57 -3.89 -15.08
C ILE A 308 3.87 -2.91 -16.02
N SER A 309 3.19 -1.91 -15.45
CA SER A 309 2.35 -1.01 -16.24
C SER A 309 3.16 -0.14 -17.22
N THR A 310 4.33 0.33 -16.82
CA THR A 310 5.22 1.12 -17.69
C THR A 310 5.84 0.28 -18.81
N ARG A 311 6.24 -0.98 -18.56
CA ARG A 311 6.76 -1.85 -19.63
C ARG A 311 5.69 -2.29 -20.62
N LEU A 312 4.45 -2.52 -20.16
CA LEU A 312 3.38 -2.98 -21.04
C LEU A 312 2.77 -1.84 -21.87
N THR A 313 2.63 -0.64 -21.31
CA THR A 313 1.96 0.49 -21.97
C THR A 313 2.82 1.08 -23.09
N GLY A 314 2.33 1.03 -24.33
CA GLY A 314 3.06 1.55 -25.48
C GLY A 314 4.25 0.70 -25.93
N GLY A 315 4.46 -0.47 -25.30
CA GLY A 315 5.50 -1.46 -25.59
C GLY A 315 6.78 -1.29 -24.75
N SER A 316 7.48 -2.40 -24.53
CA SER A 316 8.59 -2.48 -23.56
C SER A 316 9.78 -1.57 -23.85
N ASP A 317 9.97 -1.16 -25.11
CA ASP A 317 11.00 -0.22 -25.53
C ASP A 317 10.68 1.26 -25.20
N ASN A 318 9.48 1.57 -24.69
CA ASN A 318 9.03 2.94 -24.45
C ASN A 318 8.44 3.15 -23.04
N SER A 319 9.25 3.68 -22.14
CA SER A 319 8.86 3.96 -20.75
C SER A 319 8.20 5.32 -20.52
N ASP A 320 8.02 6.15 -21.55
CA ASP A 320 7.47 7.51 -21.45
C ASP A 320 5.96 7.56 -21.76
N CYS A 321 5.26 6.45 -21.55
CA CYS A 321 3.84 6.31 -21.91
C CYS A 321 2.86 6.48 -20.76
N LEU A 322 3.34 6.74 -19.55
CA LEU A 322 2.53 6.99 -18.35
C LEU A 322 3.03 8.24 -17.63
N ILE A 323 3.21 9.34 -18.36
CA ILE A 323 3.71 10.59 -17.78
C ILE A 323 2.66 11.18 -16.85
N SER A 324 3.02 11.54 -15.62
CA SER A 324 2.09 12.14 -14.65
C SER A 324 1.98 13.66 -14.78
N CYS A 325 2.97 14.30 -15.41
CA CYS A 325 2.96 15.73 -15.72
C CYS A 325 3.54 15.99 -17.10
N THR A 326 3.03 17.02 -17.76
CA THR A 326 3.46 17.43 -19.10
C THR A 326 4.79 18.20 -19.12
N GLU A 327 5.20 18.77 -17.99
CA GLU A 327 6.46 19.52 -17.87
C GLU A 327 6.94 19.56 -16.41
N TYR A 328 8.23 19.29 -16.22
CA TYR A 328 8.90 19.39 -14.91
C TYR A 328 9.97 20.48 -14.93
N ASP A 329 10.16 21.15 -13.80
CA ASP A 329 11.31 22.03 -13.60
C ASP A 329 12.60 21.23 -13.34
N THR A 330 13.71 21.93 -13.14
CA THR A 330 15.03 21.33 -12.88
C THR A 330 15.11 20.57 -11.55
N GLU A 331 14.19 20.83 -10.65
CA GLU A 331 14.05 20.23 -9.33
C GLU A 331 13.06 19.05 -9.34
N GLY A 332 12.45 18.74 -10.48
CA GLY A 332 11.48 17.65 -10.64
C GLY A 332 10.07 17.99 -10.17
N ASN A 333 9.76 19.26 -9.91
CA ASN A 333 8.39 19.69 -9.62
C ASN A 333 7.59 19.79 -10.91
N CYS A 334 6.35 19.31 -10.89
CA CYS A 334 5.42 19.50 -11.99
C CYS A 334 5.07 21.00 -12.13
N ILE A 335 5.49 21.60 -13.23
CA ILE A 335 5.16 22.99 -13.60
C ILE A 335 4.14 23.05 -14.75
N GLY A 336 3.91 21.91 -15.41
CA GLY A 336 2.91 21.74 -16.45
C GLY A 336 1.53 21.38 -15.89
N THR A 337 0.76 20.69 -16.72
CA THR A 337 -0.54 20.12 -16.36
C THR A 337 -0.38 18.66 -15.95
N PHE A 338 -1.01 18.27 -14.84
CA PHE A 338 -1.13 16.87 -14.44
C PHE A 338 -2.04 16.11 -15.41
N THR A 339 -1.61 14.92 -15.78
CA THR A 339 -2.31 14.05 -16.73
C THR A 339 -3.32 13.14 -16.04
N GLU A 340 -4.15 12.48 -16.84
CA GLU A 340 -5.16 11.50 -16.41
C GLU A 340 -4.60 10.06 -16.38
N GLN A 341 -3.29 9.89 -16.40
CA GLN A 341 -2.65 8.58 -16.50
C GLN A 341 -3.01 7.65 -15.31
N MET A 342 -2.99 6.34 -15.56
CA MET A 342 -3.54 5.31 -14.66
C MET A 342 -2.49 4.50 -13.88
N GLY A 343 -1.19 4.82 -14.02
CA GLY A 343 -0.01 4.19 -13.41
C GLY A 343 -0.21 3.79 -11.95
N GLU A 344 -0.44 4.80 -11.11
CA GLU A 344 -0.71 4.66 -9.67
C GLU A 344 -1.88 3.70 -9.37
N GLY A 345 -2.90 3.70 -10.23
CA GLY A 345 -4.08 2.86 -10.07
C GLY A 345 -3.82 1.40 -10.43
N TRP A 346 -3.02 1.14 -11.47
CA TRP A 346 -2.59 -0.22 -11.75
C TRP A 346 -1.68 -0.76 -10.64
N SER A 347 -0.78 0.07 -10.12
CA SER A 347 0.10 -0.28 -9.01
C SER A 347 -0.68 -0.65 -7.74
N ASP A 348 -1.64 0.18 -7.32
CA ASP A 348 -2.54 -0.15 -6.21
C ASP A 348 -3.33 -1.44 -6.49
N TRP A 349 -3.82 -1.64 -7.71
CA TRP A 349 -4.54 -2.86 -8.06
C TRP A 349 -3.65 -4.12 -8.02
N VAL A 350 -2.40 -4.05 -8.48
CA VAL A 350 -1.41 -5.14 -8.36
C VAL A 350 -1.18 -5.50 -6.88
N ALA A 351 -1.00 -4.48 -6.03
CA ALA A 351 -0.89 -4.68 -4.58
C ALA A 351 -2.13 -5.37 -4.00
N LEU A 352 -3.33 -4.93 -4.42
CA LEU A 352 -4.58 -5.50 -3.90
C LEU A 352 -4.76 -6.96 -4.30
N VAL A 353 -4.60 -7.31 -5.59
CA VAL A 353 -4.87 -8.66 -6.10
C VAL A 353 -3.86 -9.70 -5.60
N THR A 354 -2.59 -9.32 -5.47
CA THR A 354 -1.53 -10.22 -4.97
C THR A 354 -1.67 -10.56 -3.48
N THR A 355 -2.35 -9.70 -2.71
CA THR A 355 -2.57 -9.93 -1.27
C THR A 355 -4.00 -10.37 -0.92
N MET A 356 -4.84 -10.70 -1.92
CA MET A 356 -6.21 -11.17 -1.67
C MET A 356 -6.23 -12.52 -0.96
N LYS A 357 -7.23 -12.70 -0.09
CA LYS A 357 -7.48 -13.97 0.61
C LYS A 357 -8.86 -14.49 0.25
N SER A 358 -9.02 -15.82 0.34
CA SER A 358 -10.31 -16.48 0.09
C SER A 358 -11.42 -16.06 1.08
N SER A 359 -11.06 -15.41 2.19
CA SER A 359 -11.97 -14.89 3.21
C SER A 359 -12.49 -13.48 2.93
N ASP A 360 -11.93 -12.78 1.95
CA ASP A 360 -12.23 -11.37 1.68
C ASP A 360 -13.57 -11.24 0.94
N PHE A 361 -14.16 -10.04 0.97
CA PHE A 361 -15.39 -9.67 0.25
C PHE A 361 -15.17 -8.35 -0.50
N GLY A 362 -15.88 -8.15 -1.60
CA GLY A 362 -15.81 -6.88 -2.33
C GLY A 362 -16.20 -5.68 -1.49
N THR A 363 -17.13 -5.87 -0.56
CA THR A 363 -17.59 -4.82 0.36
C THR A 363 -16.60 -4.55 1.50
N ASP A 364 -15.57 -5.38 1.70
CA ASP A 364 -14.55 -5.08 2.71
C ASP A 364 -13.77 -3.82 2.29
N GLY A 365 -13.43 -2.97 3.25
CA GLY A 365 -12.62 -1.77 2.98
C GLY A 365 -11.14 -2.07 3.13
N ARG A 366 -10.36 -1.92 2.04
CA ARG A 366 -8.91 -2.13 2.04
C ARG A 366 -8.11 -0.85 1.82
N GLY A 367 -7.29 -0.48 2.81
CA GLY A 367 -6.29 0.58 2.67
C GLY A 367 -4.99 0.10 2.01
N ILE A 368 -4.18 1.06 1.57
CA ILE A 368 -2.79 0.87 1.09
C ILE A 368 -1.84 1.44 2.14
N ALA A 369 -0.70 0.78 2.35
CA ALA A 369 0.35 1.18 3.29
C ALA A 369 -0.13 1.32 4.75
N THR A 370 -1.11 0.51 5.19
CA THR A 370 -1.62 0.59 6.56
C THR A 370 -0.59 0.15 7.59
N PHE A 371 0.24 -0.86 7.27
CA PHE A 371 1.33 -1.29 8.14
C PHE A 371 2.38 -0.18 8.27
N ASP A 372 2.84 0.34 7.14
CA ASP A 372 3.84 1.41 7.06
C ASP A 372 3.40 2.71 7.74
N SER A 373 2.10 2.98 7.73
CA SER A 373 1.50 4.15 8.40
C SER A 373 1.19 3.93 9.89
N ASP A 374 1.63 2.82 10.49
CA ASP A 374 1.32 2.41 11.87
C ASP A 374 -0.20 2.37 12.18
N GLN A 375 -0.99 1.93 11.20
CA GLN A 375 -2.45 1.84 11.30
C GLN A 375 -2.89 0.39 11.56
N PRO A 376 -4.09 0.18 12.15
CA PRO A 376 -4.67 -1.15 12.18
C PRO A 376 -4.90 -1.68 10.76
N ILE A 377 -5.05 -3.00 10.63
CA ILE A 377 -5.21 -3.68 9.33
C ILE A 377 -6.40 -3.17 8.49
N ASP A 378 -7.42 -2.60 9.13
CA ASP A 378 -8.61 -2.01 8.52
C ASP A 378 -8.58 -0.48 8.49
N GLY A 379 -7.42 0.12 8.78
CA GLY A 379 -7.17 1.56 8.73
C GLY A 379 -7.39 2.16 7.34
N PRO A 380 -7.50 3.49 7.26
CA PRO A 380 -7.76 4.19 5.99
C PRO A 380 -6.64 4.03 4.95
N GLY A 381 -5.40 3.81 5.39
CA GLY A 381 -4.22 3.85 4.53
C GLY A 381 -3.88 5.27 4.06
N ILE A 382 -3.17 5.36 2.93
CA ILE A 382 -2.66 6.63 2.38
C ILE A 382 -3.45 7.18 1.19
N ARG A 383 -4.55 6.53 0.80
CA ARG A 383 -5.43 6.96 -0.30
C ARG A 383 -6.67 7.69 0.24
N PRO A 384 -7.36 8.51 -0.58
CA PRO A 384 -8.55 9.24 -0.12
C PRO A 384 -9.65 8.36 0.46
N TYR A 385 -9.81 7.15 -0.09
CA TYR A 385 -10.77 6.15 0.38
C TYR A 385 -10.12 4.76 0.37
N ARG A 386 -10.58 3.89 1.26
CA ARG A 386 -10.29 2.45 1.20
C ARG A 386 -10.94 1.85 -0.04
N TYR A 387 -10.31 0.88 -0.69
CA TYR A 387 -10.88 0.16 -1.82
C TYR A 387 -12.01 -0.77 -1.37
N SER A 388 -13.20 -0.59 -1.96
CA SER A 388 -14.41 -1.35 -1.65
C SER A 388 -15.45 -1.18 -2.75
N THR A 389 -16.24 -2.22 -3.01
CA THR A 389 -17.44 -2.18 -3.86
C THR A 389 -18.62 -1.50 -3.15
N ASP A 390 -18.54 -1.30 -1.83
CA ASP A 390 -19.51 -0.52 -1.07
C ASP A 390 -19.27 0.98 -1.28
N THR A 391 -20.19 1.64 -1.99
CA THR A 391 -20.09 3.07 -2.31
C THR A 391 -20.22 4.00 -1.10
N SER A 392 -20.66 3.47 0.06
CA SER A 392 -20.60 4.22 1.32
C SER A 392 -19.19 4.26 1.93
N ILE A 393 -18.33 3.29 1.58
CA ILE A 393 -16.91 3.26 1.96
C ILE A 393 -16.06 3.99 0.92
N ASN A 394 -16.32 3.75 -0.36
CA ASN A 394 -15.62 4.40 -1.46
C ASN A 394 -16.63 4.96 -2.47
N PRO A 395 -16.96 6.26 -2.39
CA PRO A 395 -17.92 6.89 -3.30
C PRO A 395 -17.30 7.34 -4.63
N SER A 396 -16.01 7.09 -4.87
CA SER A 396 -15.28 7.66 -6.00
C SER A 396 -15.90 7.29 -7.34
N THR A 397 -15.95 8.27 -8.23
CA THR A 397 -16.45 8.18 -9.60
C THR A 397 -15.46 8.80 -10.58
N TYR A 398 -15.69 8.60 -11.87
CA TYR A 398 -14.83 9.16 -12.90
C TYR A 398 -14.72 10.68 -12.80
N SER A 399 -15.81 11.40 -12.47
CA SER A 399 -15.75 12.87 -12.33
C SER A 399 -14.81 13.37 -11.24
N ASP A 400 -14.46 12.55 -10.24
CA ASP A 400 -13.57 12.94 -9.15
C ASP A 400 -12.13 13.19 -9.62
N THR A 401 -11.77 12.70 -10.80
CA THR A 401 -10.51 13.08 -11.45
C THR A 401 -10.44 14.60 -11.68
N ASN A 402 -11.57 15.31 -11.81
CA ASN A 402 -11.63 16.78 -11.88
C ASN A 402 -11.42 17.48 -10.51
N ASN A 403 -11.57 16.75 -9.39
CA ASN A 403 -11.54 17.31 -8.03
C ASN A 403 -10.11 17.36 -7.48
N THR A 404 -9.38 18.41 -7.85
CA THR A 404 -7.99 18.63 -7.42
C THR A 404 -7.82 18.87 -5.92
N ALA A 405 -8.90 19.22 -5.20
CA ALA A 405 -8.86 19.48 -3.77
C ALA A 405 -8.90 18.20 -2.92
N SER A 406 -9.62 17.18 -3.37
CA SER A 406 -9.76 15.90 -2.63
C SER A 406 -8.90 14.77 -3.21
N PHE A 407 -8.55 14.85 -4.50
CA PHE A 407 -7.75 13.85 -5.19
C PHE A 407 -6.48 14.50 -5.74
N SER A 408 -5.36 14.23 -5.08
CA SER A 408 -4.04 14.64 -5.53
C SER A 408 -3.69 13.96 -6.87
N ALA A 409 -2.76 14.53 -7.62
CA ALA A 409 -2.19 13.87 -8.80
C ALA A 409 -0.70 13.57 -8.54
N PRO A 410 -0.19 12.41 -8.99
CA PRO A 410 -0.93 11.35 -9.70
C PRO A 410 -1.75 10.43 -8.77
N HIS A 411 -1.39 10.32 -7.49
CA HIS A 411 -1.88 9.28 -6.58
C HIS A 411 -3.41 9.22 -6.40
N GLY A 412 -4.06 10.35 -6.15
CA GLY A 412 -5.52 10.43 -6.02
C GLY A 412 -6.23 10.08 -7.32
N VAL A 413 -5.72 10.54 -8.48
CA VAL A 413 -6.24 10.15 -9.80
C VAL A 413 -6.15 8.64 -9.98
N GLY A 414 -4.98 8.05 -9.71
CA GLY A 414 -4.79 6.59 -9.75
C GLY A 414 -5.76 5.82 -8.85
N SER A 415 -6.06 6.33 -7.65
CA SER A 415 -6.98 5.65 -6.74
C SER A 415 -8.41 5.52 -7.29
N ILE A 416 -8.82 6.41 -8.19
CA ILE A 416 -10.12 6.31 -8.87
C ILE A 416 -10.09 5.15 -9.87
N TRP A 417 -9.00 5.01 -10.63
CA TRP A 417 -8.81 3.90 -11.56
C TRP A 417 -8.74 2.55 -10.83
N ALA A 418 -7.93 2.46 -9.77
CA ALA A 418 -7.85 1.26 -8.92
C ALA A 418 -9.21 0.87 -8.34
N THR A 419 -10.06 1.85 -7.98
CA THR A 419 -11.43 1.59 -7.51
C THR A 419 -12.26 0.88 -8.59
N MET A 420 -12.18 1.32 -9.84
CA MET A 420 -12.89 0.68 -10.96
C MET A 420 -12.37 -0.74 -11.22
N LEU A 421 -11.04 -0.94 -11.19
CA LEU A 421 -10.45 -2.27 -11.35
C LEU A 421 -10.74 -3.21 -10.17
N TRP A 422 -10.87 -2.68 -8.96
CA TRP A 422 -11.26 -3.45 -7.78
C TRP A 422 -12.70 -3.94 -7.90
N ASP A 423 -13.62 -3.08 -8.32
CA ASP A 423 -15.00 -3.48 -8.63
C ASP A 423 -15.04 -4.54 -9.76
N LEU A 424 -14.21 -4.38 -10.79
CA LEU A 424 -14.11 -5.34 -11.88
C LEU A 424 -13.61 -6.70 -11.39
N THR A 425 -12.60 -6.70 -10.54
CA THR A 425 -12.04 -7.90 -9.92
C THR A 425 -13.11 -8.68 -9.17
N TRP A 426 -13.91 -7.98 -8.36
CA TRP A 426 -14.99 -8.62 -7.61
C TRP A 426 -16.13 -9.10 -8.50
N ALA A 427 -16.49 -8.36 -9.55
CA ALA A 427 -17.50 -8.82 -10.50
C ALA A 427 -17.08 -10.11 -11.23
N TYR A 428 -15.79 -10.23 -11.59
CA TYR A 428 -15.24 -11.48 -12.13
C TYR A 428 -15.24 -12.61 -11.09
N ILE A 429 -14.86 -12.32 -9.85
CA ILE A 429 -14.90 -13.31 -8.74
C ILE A 429 -16.34 -13.77 -8.47
N ASP A 430 -17.33 -12.89 -8.57
CA ASP A 430 -18.74 -13.25 -8.38
C ASP A 430 -19.24 -14.16 -9.51
N LYS A 431 -18.80 -13.92 -10.76
CA LYS A 431 -19.16 -14.77 -11.90
C LYS A 431 -18.42 -16.12 -11.89
N TYR A 432 -17.12 -16.12 -11.62
CA TYR A 432 -16.25 -17.29 -11.86
C TYR A 432 -15.73 -17.95 -10.57
N GLY A 433 -16.02 -17.39 -9.41
CA GLY A 433 -15.46 -17.81 -8.12
C GLY A 433 -14.06 -17.25 -7.86
N PHE A 434 -13.59 -17.35 -6.62
CA PHE A 434 -12.20 -17.04 -6.26
C PHE A 434 -11.36 -18.31 -6.26
N ASP A 435 -10.14 -18.24 -6.79
CA ASP A 435 -9.14 -19.30 -6.73
C ASP A 435 -7.90 -18.80 -5.98
N ALA A 436 -7.49 -19.53 -4.96
CA ALA A 436 -6.33 -19.16 -4.14
C ALA A 436 -4.99 -19.45 -4.82
N ASP A 437 -4.98 -20.25 -5.90
CA ASP A 437 -3.78 -20.44 -6.72
C ASP A 437 -3.62 -19.25 -7.66
N LEU A 438 -2.74 -18.31 -7.30
CA LEU A 438 -2.46 -17.13 -8.13
C LEU A 438 -1.61 -17.46 -9.36
N PHE A 439 -1.01 -18.64 -9.48
CA PHE A 439 -0.13 -18.99 -10.59
C PHE A 439 -0.87 -19.74 -11.70
N ASN A 440 -1.66 -20.75 -11.32
CA ASN A 440 -2.34 -21.65 -12.26
C ASN A 440 -3.85 -21.70 -12.05
N GLY A 441 -4.39 -20.80 -11.24
CA GLY A 441 -5.81 -20.76 -10.93
C GLY A 441 -6.66 -20.41 -12.14
N THR A 442 -7.95 -20.71 -12.03
CA THR A 442 -8.93 -20.48 -13.11
C THR A 442 -10.12 -19.64 -12.67
N GLY A 443 -10.05 -19.08 -11.45
CA GLY A 443 -11.07 -18.23 -10.87
C GLY A 443 -11.15 -16.85 -11.54
N GLY A 444 -12.13 -16.07 -11.09
CA GLY A 444 -12.35 -14.69 -11.53
C GLY A 444 -11.15 -13.79 -11.27
N ASN A 445 -10.47 -13.96 -10.13
CA ASN A 445 -9.23 -13.23 -9.84
C ASN A 445 -8.11 -13.54 -10.84
N ASN A 446 -8.00 -14.78 -11.34
CA ASN A 446 -7.02 -15.12 -12.37
C ASN A 446 -7.40 -14.55 -13.74
N LYS A 447 -8.69 -14.69 -14.10
CA LYS A 447 -9.22 -14.16 -15.37
C LYS A 447 -9.10 -12.65 -15.47
N VAL A 448 -9.42 -11.92 -14.40
CA VAL A 448 -9.28 -10.46 -14.39
C VAL A 448 -7.81 -10.06 -14.45
N MET A 449 -6.88 -10.84 -13.87
CA MET A 449 -5.45 -10.57 -14.02
C MET A 449 -5.00 -10.61 -15.48
N GLN A 450 -5.42 -11.64 -16.21
CA GLN A 450 -5.11 -11.78 -17.63
C GLN A 450 -5.61 -10.59 -18.46
N ILE A 451 -6.91 -10.27 -18.38
CA ILE A 451 -7.48 -9.22 -19.23
C ILE A 451 -6.95 -7.81 -18.90
N VAL A 452 -6.61 -7.54 -17.63
CA VAL A 452 -6.07 -6.25 -17.23
C VAL A 452 -4.65 -6.06 -17.78
N LEU A 453 -3.80 -7.09 -17.70
CA LEU A 453 -2.46 -7.05 -18.29
C LEU A 453 -2.52 -6.94 -19.82
N ASP A 454 -3.44 -7.66 -20.46
CA ASP A 454 -3.64 -7.53 -21.91
C ASP A 454 -4.22 -6.16 -22.29
N GLY A 455 -5.05 -5.56 -21.44
CA GLY A 455 -5.50 -4.18 -21.59
C GLY A 455 -4.34 -3.18 -21.58
N MET A 456 -3.39 -3.32 -20.65
CA MET A 456 -2.17 -2.49 -20.61
C MET A 456 -1.35 -2.58 -21.91
N LYS A 457 -1.28 -3.77 -22.52
CA LYS A 457 -0.57 -3.98 -23.80
C LYS A 457 -1.29 -3.35 -24.99
N LEU A 458 -2.62 -3.28 -24.94
CA LEU A 458 -3.46 -2.83 -26.06
C LEU A 458 -3.71 -1.32 -26.06
N GLN A 459 -3.62 -0.67 -24.91
CA GLN A 459 -3.88 0.77 -24.80
C GLN A 459 -2.79 1.60 -25.49
N PRO A 460 -3.12 2.81 -25.97
CA PRO A 460 -2.14 3.70 -26.58
C PRO A 460 -1.14 4.25 -25.55
N CYS A 461 -0.07 4.88 -26.05
CA CYS A 461 0.85 5.65 -25.22
C CYS A 461 0.16 6.92 -24.67
N ASN A 462 0.36 7.23 -23.39
CA ASN A 462 -0.32 8.30 -22.64
C ASN A 462 -1.86 8.22 -22.71
N PRO A 463 -2.44 7.08 -22.27
CA PRO A 463 -3.89 6.84 -22.32
C PRO A 463 -4.63 7.65 -21.25
N GLY A 464 -5.89 8.01 -21.53
CA GLY A 464 -6.87 8.42 -20.51
C GLY A 464 -7.68 7.22 -20.00
N PHE A 465 -8.63 7.44 -19.08
CA PHE A 465 -9.40 6.32 -18.51
C PHE A 465 -10.29 5.64 -19.56
N VAL A 466 -10.85 6.40 -20.50
CA VAL A 466 -11.67 5.83 -21.59
C VAL A 466 -10.82 4.90 -22.46
N ASP A 467 -9.59 5.31 -22.81
CA ASP A 467 -8.64 4.45 -23.53
C ASP A 467 -8.34 3.16 -22.75
N GLY A 468 -8.10 3.26 -21.43
CA GLY A 468 -7.84 2.10 -20.58
C GLY A 468 -9.00 1.12 -20.51
N ARG A 469 -10.23 1.62 -20.35
CA ARG A 469 -11.46 0.79 -20.36
C ARG A 469 -11.62 0.09 -21.71
N ASP A 470 -11.48 0.84 -22.80
CA ASP A 470 -11.67 0.31 -24.15
C ASP A 470 -10.60 -0.73 -24.49
N ALA A 471 -9.39 -0.58 -23.96
CA ALA A 471 -8.34 -1.59 -24.08
C ALA A 471 -8.66 -2.89 -23.31
N ILE A 472 -9.25 -2.81 -22.11
CA ILE A 472 -9.72 -3.99 -21.36
C ILE A 472 -10.88 -4.69 -22.11
N LEU A 473 -11.82 -3.93 -22.68
CA LEU A 473 -12.88 -4.48 -23.52
C LEU A 473 -12.29 -5.16 -24.77
N ALA A 474 -11.27 -4.56 -25.40
CA ALA A 474 -10.57 -5.15 -26.53
C ALA A 474 -9.82 -6.44 -26.15
N ALA A 475 -9.23 -6.49 -24.95
CA ALA A 475 -8.58 -7.68 -24.41
C ALA A 475 -9.56 -8.84 -24.23
N ASP A 476 -10.72 -8.59 -23.61
CA ASP A 476 -11.78 -9.60 -23.48
C ASP A 476 -12.28 -10.08 -24.85
N LEU A 477 -12.50 -9.16 -25.80
CA LEU A 477 -12.91 -9.52 -27.16
C LEU A 477 -11.87 -10.42 -27.84
N ALA A 478 -10.58 -10.11 -27.70
CA ALA A 478 -9.49 -10.86 -28.31
C ALA A 478 -9.30 -12.25 -27.68
N LEU A 479 -9.45 -12.35 -26.36
CA LEU A 479 -9.15 -13.57 -25.61
C LEU A 479 -10.33 -14.54 -25.55
N THR A 480 -11.54 -14.03 -25.30
CA THR A 480 -12.75 -14.83 -25.03
C THR A 480 -13.78 -14.73 -26.15
N GLY A 481 -13.59 -13.82 -27.11
CA GLY A 481 -14.60 -13.48 -28.10
C GLY A 481 -15.67 -12.51 -27.55
N GLY A 482 -15.43 -11.89 -26.40
CA GLY A 482 -16.32 -10.90 -25.79
C GLY A 482 -17.31 -11.51 -24.82
N GLU A 483 -16.94 -12.55 -24.08
CA GLU A 483 -17.82 -13.25 -23.12
C GLU A 483 -18.20 -12.38 -21.91
N ASP A 484 -17.34 -11.42 -21.55
CA ASP A 484 -17.45 -10.64 -20.32
C ASP A 484 -17.74 -9.14 -20.55
N GLN A 485 -17.96 -8.73 -21.81
CA GLN A 485 -18.26 -7.35 -22.20
C GLN A 485 -19.32 -6.67 -21.33
N CYS A 486 -20.42 -7.35 -21.01
CA CYS A 486 -21.47 -6.76 -20.17
C CYS A 486 -21.00 -6.43 -18.77
N ILE A 487 -20.24 -7.31 -18.14
CA ILE A 487 -19.80 -7.13 -16.76
C ILE A 487 -18.77 -6.01 -16.70
N ILE A 488 -17.88 -5.95 -17.70
CA ILE A 488 -16.91 -4.87 -17.85
C ILE A 488 -17.65 -3.53 -18.00
N TRP A 489 -18.61 -3.45 -18.92
CA TRP A 489 -19.41 -2.24 -19.12
C TRP A 489 -20.21 -1.84 -17.87
N ASP A 490 -20.88 -2.77 -17.21
CA ASP A 490 -21.68 -2.53 -16.01
C ASP A 490 -20.82 -1.91 -14.89
N VAL A 491 -19.63 -2.46 -14.65
CA VAL A 491 -18.70 -1.97 -13.62
C VAL A 491 -18.20 -0.57 -13.93
N PHE A 492 -17.68 -0.35 -15.14
CA PHE A 492 -17.13 0.96 -15.50
C PHE A 492 -18.23 2.03 -15.55
N ALA A 493 -19.41 1.70 -16.08
CA ALA A 493 -20.56 2.59 -16.08
C ALA A 493 -21.03 2.92 -14.65
N ALA A 494 -21.04 1.96 -13.72
CA ALA A 494 -21.41 2.21 -12.32
C ALA A 494 -20.49 3.24 -11.62
N ARG A 495 -19.24 3.36 -12.07
CA ARG A 495 -18.27 4.36 -11.60
C ARG A 495 -18.17 5.59 -12.52
N GLY A 496 -19.09 5.77 -13.46
CA GLY A 496 -19.15 6.97 -14.31
C GLY A 496 -18.26 6.93 -15.56
N LEU A 497 -17.66 5.78 -15.89
CA LEU A 497 -16.89 5.57 -17.11
C LEU A 497 -17.69 4.75 -18.15
N GLY A 498 -18.97 5.08 -18.30
CA GLY A 498 -19.92 4.44 -19.22
C GLY A 498 -19.72 4.82 -20.68
N VAL A 499 -20.60 4.31 -21.55
CA VAL A 499 -20.44 4.33 -23.02
C VAL A 499 -20.26 5.74 -23.60
N ASN A 500 -20.90 6.74 -23.00
CA ASN A 500 -20.81 8.14 -23.44
C ASN A 500 -19.86 8.99 -22.58
N ALA A 501 -19.05 8.38 -21.71
CA ALA A 501 -18.03 9.11 -20.97
C ALA A 501 -16.97 9.64 -21.95
N THR A 502 -16.49 10.85 -21.72
CA THR A 502 -15.46 11.47 -22.56
C THR A 502 -14.25 11.80 -21.71
N GLN A 503 -13.07 11.34 -22.11
CA GLN A 503 -11.83 11.66 -21.39
C GLN A 503 -11.27 13.05 -21.70
N GLY A 504 -11.77 13.72 -22.74
CA GLY A 504 -11.15 14.97 -23.19
C GLY A 504 -9.72 14.71 -23.68
N SER A 505 -8.75 15.45 -23.17
CA SER A 505 -7.33 15.22 -23.41
C SER A 505 -6.73 14.40 -22.28
N SER A 506 -6.16 13.23 -22.56
CA SER A 506 -5.47 12.40 -21.55
C SER A 506 -4.33 13.13 -20.80
N LEU A 507 -3.80 14.19 -21.40
CA LEU A 507 -2.79 15.06 -20.79
C LEU A 507 -3.35 16.10 -19.81
N VAL A 508 -4.67 16.13 -19.60
CA VAL A 508 -5.36 17.09 -18.74
C VAL A 508 -6.35 16.36 -17.85
N ARG A 509 -6.03 16.17 -16.58
CA ARG A 509 -6.93 15.47 -15.64
C ARG A 509 -8.24 16.19 -15.29
N THR A 510 -8.59 17.29 -15.93
CA THR A 510 -9.71 18.16 -15.52
C THR A 510 -10.72 18.51 -16.63
N ASP A 511 -10.70 17.82 -17.77
CA ASP A 511 -11.60 18.11 -18.91
C ASP A 511 -12.55 16.95 -19.29
N GLN A 512 -12.47 15.85 -18.55
CA GLN A 512 -13.30 14.66 -18.68
C GLN A 512 -14.72 14.84 -18.14
N THR A 513 -15.66 14.10 -18.75
CA THR A 513 -17.08 14.07 -18.38
C THR A 513 -17.53 12.62 -18.15
N GLN A 514 -18.14 12.38 -16.98
CA GLN A 514 -18.65 11.06 -16.62
C GLN A 514 -20.00 10.72 -17.26
N ASN A 515 -20.25 9.43 -17.44
CA ASN A 515 -21.51 8.87 -17.89
C ASN A 515 -21.75 7.52 -17.21
N PHE A 516 -22.99 7.26 -16.79
CA PHE A 516 -23.36 6.03 -16.09
C PHE A 516 -24.16 5.05 -16.95
N GLU A 517 -24.23 5.29 -18.26
CA GLU A 517 -25.00 4.43 -19.18
C GLU A 517 -24.09 3.33 -19.73
N THR A 518 -24.65 2.14 -19.86
CA THR A 518 -24.06 1.04 -20.63
C THR A 518 -24.44 1.19 -22.12
N PRO A 519 -23.77 0.48 -23.04
CA PRO A 519 -24.19 0.44 -24.44
C PRO A 519 -25.64 -0.03 -24.62
N ASP A 520 -26.23 0.26 -25.79
CA ASP A 520 -27.55 -0.26 -26.15
C ASP A 520 -27.54 -1.79 -26.03
N PRO A 521 -28.56 -2.44 -25.42
CA PRO A 521 -28.61 -3.90 -25.32
C PRO A 521 -28.55 -4.65 -26.65
N ASN A 522 -28.81 -3.98 -27.78
CA ASN A 522 -28.69 -4.52 -29.13
C ASN A 522 -27.33 -4.20 -29.80
N ASP A 523 -26.41 -3.56 -29.08
CA ASP A 523 -25.06 -3.29 -29.58
C ASP A 523 -24.34 -4.62 -29.86
N PRO A 524 -23.69 -4.78 -31.03
CA PRO A 524 -22.96 -5.99 -31.37
C PRO A 524 -21.86 -6.38 -30.37
N SER A 525 -21.27 -5.41 -29.65
CA SER A 525 -20.31 -5.68 -28.57
C SER A 525 -20.93 -6.46 -27.40
N LEU A 526 -22.24 -6.38 -27.22
CA LEU A 526 -22.99 -7.10 -26.19
C LEU A 526 -23.64 -8.39 -26.71
N ALA A 527 -23.27 -8.87 -27.91
CA ALA A 527 -23.92 -10.02 -28.53
C ALA A 527 -23.83 -11.33 -27.70
N ASN A 528 -22.80 -11.48 -26.87
CA ASN A 528 -22.63 -12.63 -25.98
C ASN A 528 -23.26 -12.43 -24.60
N CYS A 529 -23.87 -11.28 -24.35
CA CYS A 529 -24.60 -11.01 -23.13
C CYS A 529 -25.93 -11.75 -23.14
N THR A 530 -25.91 -13.05 -22.86
CA THR A 530 -27.13 -13.77 -22.54
C THR A 530 -27.66 -13.23 -21.22
N THR A 531 -28.91 -12.74 -21.22
CA THR A 531 -29.62 -12.30 -20.02
C THR A 531 -29.38 -13.29 -18.89
N LEU A 532 -28.64 -12.86 -17.86
CA LEU A 532 -28.44 -13.62 -16.64
C LEU A 532 -29.81 -14.06 -16.13
N SER A 533 -30.03 -15.37 -16.08
CA SER A 533 -31.22 -15.93 -15.45
C SER A 533 -31.23 -15.52 -13.98
N SER A 534 -32.42 -15.45 -13.37
CA SER A 534 -32.70 -15.08 -11.97
C SER A 534 -31.91 -15.83 -10.88
N GLU A 535 -30.97 -16.70 -11.23
CA GLU A 535 -30.04 -17.35 -10.30
C GLU A 535 -28.93 -16.41 -9.81
N SER A 536 -28.59 -15.34 -10.55
CA SER A 536 -27.51 -14.38 -10.16
C SER A 536 -27.87 -13.39 -9.06
N PHE A 537 -29.15 -13.24 -8.70
CA PHE A 537 -29.56 -12.32 -7.64
C PHE A 537 -29.26 -12.83 -6.22
N ASN A 538 -28.91 -14.12 -6.05
CA ASN A 538 -28.64 -14.70 -4.74
C ASN A 538 -27.15 -14.80 -4.38
N SER A 539 -26.22 -14.66 -5.34
CA SER A 539 -24.77 -14.83 -5.09
C SER A 539 -24.17 -13.68 -4.25
N ASN A 540 -24.80 -12.51 -4.26
CA ASN A 540 -24.29 -11.33 -3.54
C ASN A 540 -24.79 -11.24 -2.10
N ASP A 541 -25.75 -12.09 -1.70
CA ASP A 541 -26.33 -12.08 -0.36
C ASP A 541 -25.49 -12.85 0.66
N PHE A 542 -24.71 -13.84 0.19
CA PHE A 542 -23.87 -14.68 1.04
C PHE A 542 -22.77 -15.40 0.25
N ARG A 543 -21.64 -15.70 0.90
CA ARG A 543 -20.57 -16.55 0.35
C ARG A 543 -20.34 -17.78 1.21
N ILE A 544 -19.85 -18.85 0.59
CA ILE A 544 -19.57 -20.12 1.27
C ILE A 544 -18.08 -20.46 1.16
N TYR A 545 -17.40 -20.59 2.29
CA TYR A 545 -15.97 -20.90 2.34
C TYR A 545 -15.58 -21.73 3.58
N PRO A 546 -14.51 -22.54 3.49
CA PRO A 546 -13.88 -22.96 2.25
C PRO A 546 -14.82 -23.89 1.45
N ASN A 547 -14.75 -23.83 0.13
CA ASN A 547 -15.43 -24.76 -0.75
C ASN A 547 -14.57 -24.97 -2.02
N PRO A 548 -13.89 -26.11 -2.19
CA PRO A 548 -14.05 -27.37 -1.45
C PRO A 548 -13.64 -27.31 0.02
N THR A 549 -14.29 -28.13 0.86
CA THR A 549 -14.05 -28.24 2.31
C THR A 549 -13.65 -29.67 2.72
N SER A 550 -12.94 -29.83 3.83
CA SER A 550 -12.71 -31.14 4.46
C SER A 550 -13.80 -31.47 5.48
N ASP A 551 -13.91 -30.68 6.55
CA ASP A 551 -14.80 -31.01 7.68
C ASP A 551 -15.88 -29.96 7.95
N LYS A 552 -15.74 -28.74 7.44
CA LYS A 552 -16.65 -27.63 7.77
C LYS A 552 -16.58 -26.51 6.73
N PHE A 553 -17.70 -25.86 6.50
CA PHE A 553 -17.75 -24.61 5.74
C PHE A 553 -18.57 -23.57 6.50
N THR A 554 -18.29 -22.32 6.22
CA THR A 554 -18.98 -21.14 6.75
C THR A 554 -19.76 -20.49 5.65
N ILE A 555 -20.99 -20.09 5.97
CA ILE A 555 -21.82 -19.20 5.16
C ILE A 555 -21.69 -17.81 5.79
N LYS A 556 -21.08 -16.86 5.10
CA LYS A 556 -21.05 -15.45 5.55
C LYS A 556 -22.03 -14.65 4.71
N SER A 557 -22.99 -13.99 5.35
CA SER A 557 -23.95 -13.11 4.69
C SER A 557 -23.41 -11.68 4.59
N THR A 558 -23.67 -11.01 3.46
CA THR A 558 -23.30 -9.60 3.22
C THR A 558 -24.29 -8.63 3.88
N ARG A 559 -25.49 -9.10 4.19
CA ARG A 559 -26.54 -8.38 4.91
C ARG A 559 -27.30 -9.32 5.83
N SER A 560 -28.20 -8.77 6.65
CA SER A 560 -29.15 -9.57 7.43
C SER A 560 -30.18 -10.22 6.50
N LEU A 561 -30.14 -11.56 6.38
CA LEU A 561 -31.09 -12.35 5.59
C LEU A 561 -32.20 -12.97 6.45
N GLY A 562 -32.20 -12.64 7.75
CA GLY A 562 -33.17 -13.14 8.72
C GLY A 562 -33.04 -14.64 8.99
N ASP A 563 -34.14 -15.24 9.44
CA ASP A 563 -34.19 -16.66 9.75
C ASP A 563 -34.27 -17.51 8.48
N VAL A 564 -33.30 -18.42 8.35
CA VAL A 564 -33.18 -19.35 7.24
C VAL A 564 -33.19 -20.80 7.69
N THR A 565 -33.55 -21.68 6.77
CA THR A 565 -33.38 -23.13 6.85
C THR A 565 -32.33 -23.54 5.83
N LEU A 566 -31.22 -24.06 6.34
CA LEU A 566 -30.11 -24.62 5.59
C LEU A 566 -30.34 -26.13 5.45
N GLU A 567 -30.38 -26.65 4.23
CA GLU A 567 -30.57 -28.08 3.95
C GLU A 567 -29.43 -28.58 3.06
N LEU A 568 -28.62 -29.50 3.55
CA LEU A 568 -27.61 -30.15 2.71
C LEU A 568 -28.19 -31.45 2.15
N ILE A 569 -28.06 -31.65 0.85
CA ILE A 569 -28.64 -32.76 0.10
C ILE A 569 -27.53 -33.44 -0.70
N ASP A 570 -27.53 -34.78 -0.79
CA ASP A 570 -26.61 -35.50 -1.68
C ASP A 570 -27.08 -35.45 -3.15
N ILE A 571 -26.22 -35.93 -4.06
CA ILE A 571 -26.53 -35.98 -5.51
C ILE A 571 -27.75 -36.83 -5.86
N ASN A 572 -28.19 -37.72 -4.97
CA ASN A 572 -29.37 -38.57 -5.16
C ASN A 572 -30.65 -37.92 -4.58
N GLY A 573 -30.56 -36.66 -4.13
CA GLY A 573 -31.69 -35.93 -3.54
C GLY A 573 -31.97 -36.28 -2.09
N ARG A 574 -31.12 -37.06 -1.41
CA ARG A 574 -31.31 -37.40 0.01
C ARG A 574 -30.83 -36.25 0.89
N LYS A 575 -31.71 -35.77 1.77
CA LYS A 575 -31.38 -34.75 2.77
C LYS A 575 -30.42 -35.35 3.80
N MET A 576 -29.20 -34.82 3.84
CA MET A 576 -28.13 -35.23 4.74
C MET A 576 -28.16 -34.46 6.05
N MET A 577 -28.46 -33.16 5.99
CA MET A 577 -28.59 -32.31 7.18
C MET A 577 -29.64 -31.23 6.98
N SER A 578 -30.18 -30.72 8.09
CA SER A 578 -31.03 -29.55 8.11
C SER A 578 -30.74 -28.74 9.38
N LYS A 579 -30.47 -27.44 9.23
CA LYS A 579 -30.20 -26.52 10.32
C LYS A 579 -31.01 -25.25 10.12
N LYS A 580 -31.72 -24.81 11.16
CA LYS A 580 -32.28 -23.45 11.19
C LYS A 580 -31.23 -22.52 11.78
N ALA A 581 -31.04 -21.37 11.17
CA ALA A 581 -30.08 -20.36 11.62
C ALA A 581 -30.58 -18.98 11.20
N THR A 582 -30.18 -17.95 11.93
CA THR A 582 -30.34 -16.57 11.46
C THR A 582 -29.07 -16.21 10.70
N LEU A 583 -29.18 -15.87 9.41
CA LEU A 583 -28.03 -15.46 8.58
C LEU A 583 -27.78 -13.96 8.77
N ILE A 584 -27.06 -13.64 9.84
CA ILE A 584 -26.50 -12.32 10.14
C ILE A 584 -25.02 -12.53 10.45
N GLY A 585 -24.13 -12.14 9.54
CA GLY A 585 -22.71 -12.44 9.66
C GLY A 585 -22.41 -13.89 9.25
N GLU A 586 -21.83 -14.69 10.13
CA GLU A 586 -21.33 -16.02 9.79
C GLU A 586 -22.13 -17.17 10.43
N VAL A 587 -22.40 -18.21 9.63
CA VAL A 587 -23.00 -19.46 10.08
C VAL A 587 -22.16 -20.65 9.61
N GLU A 588 -21.54 -21.35 10.56
CA GLU A 588 -20.76 -22.56 10.26
C GLU A 588 -21.63 -23.82 10.18
N LEU A 589 -21.27 -24.72 9.26
CA LEU A 589 -21.83 -26.06 9.10
C LEU A 589 -20.71 -27.10 9.15
N ASN A 590 -20.90 -28.09 10.01
CA ASN A 590 -19.97 -29.20 10.19
C ASN A 590 -20.40 -30.40 9.33
N LEU A 591 -19.47 -30.89 8.51
CA LEU A 591 -19.63 -32.02 7.61
C LEU A 591 -18.84 -33.25 8.05
N LYS A 592 -18.20 -33.26 9.22
CA LYS A 592 -17.31 -34.34 9.67
C LYS A 592 -17.93 -35.74 9.60
N SER A 593 -19.24 -35.85 9.83
CA SER A 593 -19.99 -37.12 9.77
C SER A 593 -20.38 -37.58 8.36
N LEU A 594 -20.16 -36.75 7.34
CA LEU A 594 -20.51 -37.04 5.95
C LEU A 594 -19.29 -37.64 5.21
N SER A 595 -19.54 -38.47 4.21
CA SER A 595 -18.47 -39.00 3.36
C SER A 595 -17.95 -37.92 2.39
N PRO A 596 -16.72 -38.05 1.87
CA PRO A 596 -16.27 -37.25 0.74
C PRO A 596 -17.24 -37.35 -0.45
N GLY A 597 -17.47 -36.24 -1.14
CA GLY A 597 -18.38 -36.20 -2.26
C GLY A 597 -19.02 -34.83 -2.51
N LEU A 598 -19.92 -34.82 -3.49
CA LEU A 598 -20.66 -33.63 -3.90
C LEU A 598 -21.99 -33.52 -3.15
N TYR A 599 -22.26 -32.34 -2.63
CA TYR A 599 -23.48 -31.99 -1.94
C TYR A 599 -24.10 -30.71 -2.51
N ILE A 600 -25.41 -30.54 -2.33
CA ILE A 600 -26.15 -29.33 -2.65
C ILE A 600 -26.68 -28.73 -1.36
N LEU A 601 -26.24 -27.54 -1.01
CA LEU A 601 -26.79 -26.74 0.08
C LEU A 601 -27.97 -25.92 -0.44
N LYS A 602 -29.15 -26.08 0.14
CA LYS A 602 -30.30 -25.20 -0.08
C LYS A 602 -30.46 -24.25 1.09
N ILE A 603 -30.56 -22.96 0.82
CA ILE A 603 -30.82 -21.90 1.79
C ILE A 603 -32.22 -21.37 1.55
N LYS A 604 -33.11 -21.50 2.53
CA LYS A 604 -34.52 -21.06 2.41
C LYS A 604 -34.89 -20.14 3.57
N GLY A 605 -35.19 -18.89 3.28
CA GLY A 605 -35.68 -17.90 4.23
C GLY A 605 -36.77 -17.02 3.61
N GLU A 606 -37.23 -16.04 4.37
CA GLU A 606 -38.20 -15.05 3.89
C GLU A 606 -37.62 -14.19 2.76
N TYR A 607 -36.34 -13.82 2.88
CA TYR A 607 -35.65 -12.92 1.95
C TYR A 607 -34.66 -13.62 1.02
N ILE A 608 -34.53 -14.95 1.11
CA ILE A 608 -33.55 -15.70 0.33
C ILE A 608 -34.03 -17.10 -0.03
N ASN A 609 -33.79 -17.53 -1.27
CA ASN A 609 -34.01 -18.90 -1.70
C ASN A 609 -32.93 -19.30 -2.71
N ALA A 610 -31.86 -19.91 -2.20
CA ALA A 610 -30.64 -20.20 -2.96
C ALA A 610 -30.26 -21.69 -2.90
N SER A 611 -29.49 -22.16 -3.90
CA SER A 611 -28.94 -23.52 -3.94
C SER A 611 -27.48 -23.48 -4.37
N GLU A 612 -26.58 -23.93 -3.51
CA GLU A 612 -25.14 -23.86 -3.71
C GLU A 612 -24.49 -25.24 -3.72
N LYS A 613 -23.46 -25.37 -4.56
CA LYS A 613 -22.69 -26.60 -4.71
C LYS A 613 -21.63 -26.68 -3.59
N ILE A 614 -21.60 -27.76 -2.81
CA ILE A 614 -20.59 -27.99 -1.77
C ILE A 614 -19.77 -29.24 -2.11
N ILE A 615 -18.45 -29.09 -2.15
CA ILE A 615 -17.52 -30.18 -2.43
C ILE A 615 -16.82 -30.57 -1.12
N LYS A 616 -17.05 -31.79 -0.62
CA LYS A 616 -16.30 -32.35 0.51
C LYS A 616 -15.16 -33.24 -0.01
N LYS A 617 -13.93 -32.91 0.38
CA LYS A 617 -12.70 -33.67 0.10
C LYS A 617 -12.58 -34.92 0.96
#